data_AF-A0A1H4HJW9-F1
#
_entry.id   AF-A0A1H4HJW9-F1
#
_cell.length_a   1.000
_cell.length_b   1.000
_cell.length_c   1.000
_cell.angle_alpha   90.00
_cell.angle_beta   90.00
_cell.angle_gamma   90.00
#
_symmetry.space_group_name_H-M   'P 1'
#
loop_
_entity.id
_entity.type
_entity.pdbx_description
1 polymer ?
#
loop_
_entity_poly.entity_id
_entity_poly.type
_entity_poly.pdbx_seq_one_letter_code
_entity_poly.pdbx_strand_id
1 'polypeptide(L)'
;MEEILKALNYQPVDISDEDLDNPVPSITYFFVNHPIHESRTKLWELYEGWIHFAAESPEGEELTDMLFFYNQLVELLNLCYVFTKKIELNK
;
A
#
# COMPACT_ATOMS: atom_id res chain seq x y z
N MET A 1 8.47 -17.65 -8.32
CA MET A 1 9.34 -16.64 -7.68
C MET A 1 10.05 -15.78 -8.71
N GLU A 2 10.73 -16.37 -9.69
CA GLU A 2 11.43 -15.62 -10.75
C GLU A 2 10.54 -14.63 -11.53
N GLU A 3 9.31 -15.02 -11.87
CA GLU A 3 8.33 -14.12 -12.54
C GLU A 3 7.83 -12.98 -11.63
N ILE A 4 7.70 -13.25 -10.33
CA ILE A 4 7.30 -12.24 -9.33
C ILE A 4 8.40 -11.20 -9.17
N LEU A 5 9.66 -11.66 -9.05
CA LEU A 5 10.83 -10.77 -8.96
C LEU A 5 11.05 -9.96 -10.23
N LYS A 6 10.78 -10.53 -11.41
CA LYS A 6 10.78 -9.80 -12.69
C LYS A 6 9.79 -8.64 -12.69
N ALA A 7 8.57 -8.86 -12.18
CA ALA A 7 7.57 -7.80 -12.05
C ALA A 7 7.98 -6.69 -11.08
N LEU A 8 8.84 -6.99 -10.10
CA LEU A 8 9.41 -6.05 -9.13
C LEU A 8 10.72 -5.38 -9.62
N ASN A 9 11.03 -5.42 -10.92
CA ASN A 9 12.29 -4.91 -11.49
C ASN A 9 13.56 -5.60 -10.92
N TYR A 10 13.49 -6.92 -10.68
CA TYR A 10 14.56 -7.88 -10.34
C TYR A 10 15.37 -7.65 -9.05
N GLN A 11 15.48 -6.41 -8.55
CA GLN A 11 16.07 -6.08 -7.27
C GLN A 11 15.12 -5.19 -6.48
N PRO A 12 14.16 -5.77 -5.74
CA PRO A 12 13.58 -5.07 -4.60
C PRO A 12 14.70 -4.91 -3.56
N VAL A 13 15.47 -3.82 -3.66
CA VAL A 13 16.64 -3.55 -2.79
C VAL A 13 16.26 -3.53 -1.31
N ASP A 14 14.98 -3.33 -1.03
CA ASP A 14 14.42 -3.09 0.29
C ASP A 14 13.61 -4.29 0.85
N ILE A 15 13.62 -5.46 0.21
CA ILE A 15 12.89 -6.66 0.69
C ILE A 15 13.91 -7.78 0.98
N SER A 16 13.90 -8.29 2.22
CA SER A 16 14.79 -9.38 2.61
C SER A 16 14.33 -10.74 2.06
N ASP A 17 15.24 -11.70 1.92
CA ASP A 17 14.88 -13.08 1.53
C ASP A 17 13.86 -13.70 2.50
N GLU A 18 13.96 -13.39 3.80
CA GLU A 18 13.00 -13.83 4.82
C GLU A 18 11.60 -13.28 4.58
N ASP A 19 11.48 -12.02 4.12
CA ASP A 19 10.22 -11.39 3.77
C ASP A 19 9.63 -11.92 2.46
N LEU A 20 10.48 -12.33 1.52
CA LEU A 20 10.04 -12.99 0.28
C LEU A 20 9.42 -14.37 0.58
N ASP A 21 9.99 -15.10 1.54
CA ASP A 21 9.49 -16.40 1.98
C ASP A 21 8.23 -16.27 2.85
N ASN A 22 8.19 -15.26 3.72
CA ASN A 22 7.06 -14.99 4.59
C ASN A 22 6.86 -13.47 4.78
N PRO A 23 5.98 -12.82 4.01
CA PRO A 23 5.79 -11.37 4.08
C PRO A 23 4.97 -10.91 5.29
N VAL A 24 4.31 -11.85 5.99
CA VAL A 24 3.36 -11.54 7.08
C VAL A 24 3.99 -10.73 8.22
N PRO A 25 5.18 -11.07 8.75
CA PRO A 25 5.81 -10.31 9.84
C PRO A 25 6.07 -8.86 9.45
N SER A 26 6.53 -8.59 8.22
CA SER A 26 6.79 -7.24 7.74
C SER A 26 5.51 -6.43 7.53
N ILE A 27 4.45 -7.05 6.99
CA ILE A 27 3.13 -6.40 6.90
C ILE A 27 2.57 -6.11 8.30
N THR A 28 2.70 -7.05 9.25
CA THR A 28 2.31 -6.82 10.65
C THR A 28 3.12 -5.70 11.27
N TYR A 29 4.43 -5.67 11.05
CA TYR A 29 5.33 -4.63 11.57
C TYR A 29 4.94 -3.24 11.08
N PHE A 30 4.53 -3.10 9.81
CA PHE A 30 3.95 -1.85 9.31
C PHE A 30 2.77 -1.40 10.18
N PHE A 31 1.80 -2.27 10.46
CA PHE A 31 0.60 -1.91 11.23
C PHE A 31 0.84 -1.72 12.74
N VAL A 32 1.95 -2.22 13.28
CA VAL A 32 2.40 -1.90 14.64
C VAL A 32 2.86 -0.44 14.75
N ASN A 33 3.56 0.06 13.72
CA ASN A 33 4.10 1.42 13.69
C ASN A 33 3.14 2.44 13.08
N HIS A 34 2.16 1.96 12.30
CA HIS A 34 1.20 2.77 11.59
C HIS A 34 -0.21 2.18 11.78
N PRO A 35 -0.92 2.59 12.84
CA PRO A 35 -2.29 2.15 13.07
C PRO A 35 -3.17 2.33 11.83
N ILE A 36 -4.09 1.40 11.58
CA ILE A 36 -4.87 1.36 10.32
C ILE A 36 -5.63 2.66 10.05
N HIS A 37 -6.22 3.26 11.09
CA HIS A 37 -6.94 4.53 10.95
C HIS A 37 -6.02 5.68 10.58
N GLU A 38 -4.86 5.79 11.23
CA GLU A 38 -3.85 6.82 10.91
C GLU A 38 -3.26 6.63 9.51
N SER A 39 -3.04 5.38 9.10
CA SER A 39 -2.53 5.06 7.76
C SER A 39 -3.51 5.49 6.66
N ARG A 40 -4.82 5.30 6.87
CA ARG A 40 -5.86 5.80 5.95
C ARG A 40 -5.87 7.32 5.89
N THR A 41 -5.77 8.00 7.04
CA THR A 41 -5.67 9.47 7.08
C THR A 41 -4.46 9.96 6.29
N LYS A 42 -3.29 9.35 6.49
CA LYS A 42 -2.07 9.70 5.73
C LYS A 42 -2.22 9.47 4.23
N LEU A 43 -2.86 8.37 3.81
CA LEU A 43 -3.14 8.14 2.39
C LEU A 43 -4.08 9.21 1.81
N TRP A 44 -5.08 9.65 2.57
CA TRP A 44 -5.96 10.74 2.17
C TRP A 44 -5.20 12.06 2.03
N GLU A 45 -4.36 12.40 3.01
CA GLU A 45 -3.50 13.60 2.96
C GLU A 45 -2.55 13.57 1.77
N LEU A 46 -2.03 12.40 1.37
CA LEU A 46 -1.21 12.26 0.16
C LEU A 46 -2.02 12.54 -1.11
N TYR A 47 -3.26 12.06 -1.20
CA TYR A 47 -4.14 12.33 -2.32
C TYR A 47 -4.54 13.82 -2.38
N GLU A 48 -4.92 14.43 -1.26
CA GLU A 48 -5.19 15.87 -1.17
C GLU A 48 -3.96 16.70 -1.55
N GLY A 49 -2.79 16.32 -1.04
CA GLY A 49 -1.53 16.95 -1.39
C GLY A 49 -1.30 16.89 -2.91
N TRP A 50 -1.48 15.72 -3.52
CA TRP A 50 -1.37 15.57 -4.97
C TRP A 50 -2.33 16.51 -5.72
N ILE A 51 -3.61 16.59 -5.33
CA ILE A 51 -4.58 17.53 -5.93
C ILE A 51 -4.09 18.97 -5.83
N HIS A 52 -3.61 19.38 -4.65
CA HIS A 52 -3.19 20.76 -4.40
C HIS A 52 -1.89 21.14 -5.12
N PHE A 53 -1.00 20.19 -5.38
CA PHE A 53 0.28 20.41 -6.04
C PHE A 53 0.25 20.16 -7.55
N ALA A 54 -0.81 19.59 -8.09
CA ALA A 54 -1.02 19.50 -9.53
C ALA A 54 -0.98 20.92 -10.12
N ALA A 55 0.06 21.19 -10.92
CA ALA A 55 0.39 22.53 -11.43
C ALA A 55 -0.71 23.13 -12.32
N GLU A 56 -1.52 22.26 -12.91
CA GLU A 56 -2.76 22.56 -13.61
C GLU A 56 -3.88 21.81 -12.89
N SER A 57 -5.09 22.38 -12.80
CA SER A 57 -6.24 21.66 -12.26
C SER A 57 -6.39 20.37 -13.07
N PRO A 58 -6.19 19.17 -12.47
CA PRO A 58 -6.18 17.93 -13.23
C PRO A 58 -7.49 17.83 -14.03
N GLU A 59 -7.37 17.44 -15.30
CA GLU A 59 -8.53 17.27 -16.17
C GLU A 59 -9.44 16.15 -15.62
N GLY A 60 -10.69 16.10 -16.06
CA GLY A 60 -11.69 15.17 -15.49
C GLY A 60 -11.29 13.69 -15.55
N GLU A 61 -10.51 13.28 -16.57
CA GLU A 61 -9.99 11.91 -16.70
C GLU A 61 -8.86 11.65 -15.70
N GLU A 62 -7.83 12.52 -15.65
CA GLU A 62 -6.71 12.39 -14.72
C GLU A 62 -7.16 12.39 -13.25
N LEU A 63 -8.13 13.25 -12.90
CA LEU A 63 -8.72 13.27 -11.56
C LEU A 63 -9.45 11.95 -11.24
N THR A 64 -10.17 11.40 -12.20
CA THR A 64 -10.91 10.13 -12.03
C THR A 64 -9.94 8.97 -11.83
N ASP A 65 -8.89 8.92 -12.64
CA ASP A 65 -7.87 7.87 -12.57
C ASP A 65 -7.11 7.90 -11.25
N MET A 66 -6.74 9.10 -10.79
CA MET A 66 -6.02 9.25 -9.53
C MET A 66 -6.89 8.97 -8.31
N LEU A 67 -8.16 9.37 -8.34
CA LEU A 67 -9.12 8.99 -7.30
C LEU A 67 -9.33 7.47 -7.28
N PHE A 68 -9.43 6.84 -8.44
CA PHE A 68 -9.55 5.38 -8.55
C PHE A 68 -8.32 4.68 -7.97
N PHE A 69 -7.12 5.14 -8.31
CA PHE A 69 -5.86 4.63 -7.77
C PHE A 69 -5.79 4.77 -6.23
N TYR A 70 -6.15 5.94 -5.68
CA TYR A 70 -6.26 6.15 -4.24
C TYR A 70 -7.20 5.13 -3.58
N ASN A 71 -8.39 4.91 -4.15
CA ASN A 71 -9.35 3.95 -3.61
C ASN A 71 -8.79 2.52 -3.61
N GLN A 72 -8.08 2.12 -4.67
CA GLN A 72 -7.42 0.82 -4.76
C GLN A 72 -6.30 0.67 -3.71
N LEU A 73 -5.53 1.73 -3.43
CA LEU A 73 -4.54 1.71 -2.37
C LEU A 73 -5.16 1.53 -0.97
N VAL A 74 -6.27 2.24 -0.70
CA VAL A 74 -7.00 2.10 0.57
C VAL A 74 -7.56 0.69 0.71
N GLU A 75 -8.12 0.13 -0.35
CA GLU A 75 -8.62 -1.25 -0.38
C GLU A 75 -7.49 -2.26 -0.08
N LEU A 76 -6.35 -2.14 -0.77
CA LEU A 76 -5.17 -2.97 -0.55
C LEU A 76 -4.67 -2.88 0.89
N LEU A 77 -4.55 -1.68 1.44
CA LEU A 77 -4.15 -1.45 2.84
C LEU A 77 -5.09 -2.19 3.81
N ASN A 78 -6.39 -2.12 3.57
CA ASN A 78 -7.40 -2.80 4.39
C ASN A 78 -7.29 -4.33 4.28
N LEU A 79 -7.10 -4.84 3.08
CA LEU A 79 -6.92 -6.27 2.83
C LEU A 79 -5.66 -6.79 3.54
N CYS A 80 -4.54 -6.07 3.46
CA CYS A 80 -3.31 -6.40 4.19
C CYS A 80 -3.54 -6.46 5.70
N TYR A 81 -4.27 -5.50 6.27
CA TYR A 81 -4.59 -5.49 7.71
C TYR A 81 -5.47 -6.69 8.10
N VAL A 82 -6.53 -6.96 7.34
CA VAL A 82 -7.42 -8.11 7.60
C VAL A 82 -6.66 -9.42 7.48
N PHE A 83 -5.78 -9.53 6.48
CA PHE A 83 -4.96 -10.71 6.24
C PHE A 83 -4.03 -11.02 7.43
N THR A 84 -3.28 -10.03 7.92
CA THR A 84 -2.39 -10.23 9.07
C THR A 84 -3.17 -10.59 10.34
N LYS A 85 -4.30 -9.93 10.60
CA LYS A 85 -5.16 -10.25 11.75
C LYS A 85 -5.77 -11.64 11.69
N LYS A 86 -6.19 -12.09 10.49
CA LYS A 86 -6.69 -13.46 10.30
C LYS A 86 -5.61 -14.50 10.60
N ILE A 87 -4.37 -14.26 10.19
CA ILE A 87 -3.27 -15.17 10.46
C ILE A 87 -2.94 -15.21 11.96
N GLU A 88 -2.94 -14.07 12.63
CA GLU A 88 -2.74 -14.00 14.10
C GLU A 88 -3.82 -14.76 14.88
N LEU A 89 -5.08 -14.69 14.45
CA LEU A 89 -6.20 -15.38 15.10
C LEU A 89 -6.23 -16.89 14.86
N ASN A 90 -5.60 -17.37 13.79
CA ASN A 90 -5.54 -18.78 13.41
C ASN A 90 -4.25 -19.50 13.88
N LYS A 91 -3.39 -18.80 14.62
CA LYS A 91 -2.21 -19.36 15.30
C LYS A 91 -2.59 -19.82 16.71
#